data_AF-A0A062IG68-F1
#
_entry.id   AF-A0A062IG68-F1
#
_cell.length_a   1.000
_cell.length_b   1.000
_cell.length_c   1.000
_cell.angle_alpha   90.00
_cell.angle_beta   90.00
_cell.angle_gamma   90.00
#
_symmetry.space_group_name_H-M   'P 1'
#
loop_
_entity.id
_entity.type
_entity.pdbx_description
1 polymer ?
#
loop_
_entity_poly.entity_id
_entity_poly.type
_entity_poly.pdbx_seq_one_letter_code
_entity_poly.pdbx_strand_id
1 'polypeptide(L)' 'MKDEKFLNDLIQKIQQGHQFKYLYFWGHTPKKANLIDKSCFSQWFPCAI' A
#
# COMPACT_ATOMS: atom_id res chain seq x y z
N MET A 1 -14.71 12.34 -7.79
CA MET A 1 -14.58 12.40 -6.32
C MET A 1 -15.18 11.14 -5.69
N LYS A 2 -14.62 9.95 -6.00
CA LYS A 2 -15.00 8.68 -5.34
C LYS A 2 -14.12 8.42 -4.10
N ASP A 3 -12.93 9.01 -4.08
CA ASP A 3 -11.90 8.81 -3.07
C ASP A 3 -12.27 9.36 -1.70
N GLU A 4 -13.02 10.46 -1.65
CA GLU A 4 -13.46 11.08 -0.39
C GLU A 4 -14.35 10.15 0.45
N LYS A 5 -15.24 9.39 -0.20
CA LYS A 5 -16.09 8.41 0.49
C LYS A 5 -15.25 7.30 1.13
N PHE A 6 -14.27 6.76 0.40
CA PHE A 6 -13.41 5.69 0.91
C PHE A 6 -12.49 6.18 2.03
N LEU A 7 -11.99 7.41 1.93
CA LEU A 7 -11.18 8.03 2.97
C LEU A 7 -11.99 8.20 4.27
N ASN A 8 -13.19 8.77 4.18
CA ASN A 8 -14.04 8.99 5.34
C ASN A 8 -14.48 7.66 5.99
N ASP A 9 -14.78 6.62 5.20
CA ASP A 9 -15.09 5.27 5.71
C ASP A 9 -13.91 4.65 6.47
N LEU A 10 -12.69 4.77 5.94
CA LEU A 10 -11.48 4.29 6.60
C LEU A 10 -11.25 5.01 7.94
N ILE A 11 -11.39 6.34 7.96
CA ILE A 11 -11.25 7.15 9.18
C ILE A 11 -12.24 6.70 10.25
N GLN A 12 -13.52 6.55 9.88
CA GLN A 12 -14.56 6.11 10.81
C GLN A 12 -14.27 4.71 11.38
N LYS A 13 -13.83 3.77 10.54
CA LYS A 13 -13.50 2.42 11.01
C LYS A 13 -12.33 2.42 12.00
N ILE A 14 -11.31 3.25 11.77
CA ILE A 14 -10.19 3.41 12.71
C ILE A 14 -10.68 3.99 14.04
N GLN A 15 -11.52 5.04 14.01
CA GLN A 15 -12.10 5.65 15.22
C GLN A 15 -12.95 4.67 16.04
N GLN A 16 -13.61 3.71 15.38
CA GLN A 16 -14.38 2.63 16.01
C GLN A 16 -13.51 1.50 16.60
N GLY A 17 -12.18 1.59 16.47
CA GLY A 17 -11.25 0.60 17.03
C GLY A 17 -11.02 -0.64 16.16
N HIS A 18 -11.45 -0.62 14.89
CA HIS A 18 -11.18 -1.73 13.98
C HIS A 18 -9.69 -1.94 13.77
N GLN A 19 -9.27 -3.20 13.79
CA GLN A 19 -7.89 -3.61 13.55
C GLN A 19 -7.70 -3.97 12.07
N PHE A 20 -6.68 -3.38 11.44
CA PHE A 20 -6.31 -3.66 10.06
C PHE A 20 -5.00 -4.43 9.99
N LYS A 21 -4.87 -5.29 8.98
CA LYS A 21 -3.60 -5.94 8.68
C LYS A 21 -2.75 -4.97 7.87
N TYR A 22 -1.58 -4.64 8.40
CA TYR A 22 -0.61 -3.80 7.71
C TYR A 22 0.43 -4.67 7.02
N LEU A 23 0.71 -4.35 5.75
CA LEU A 23 1.82 -4.94 5.01
C LEU A 23 3.00 -3.98 5.03
N TYR A 24 4.03 -4.30 5.81
CA TYR A 24 5.25 -3.51 5.85
C TYR A 24 6.10 -3.75 4.60
N PHE A 25 6.48 -2.65 3.95
CA PHE A 25 7.49 -2.59 2.89
C PHE A 25 8.46 -1.45 3.21
N TRP A 26 9.71 -1.57 2.79
CA TRP A 26 10.74 -0.57 3.06
C TRP A 26 11.64 -0.40 1.85
N GLY A 27 11.72 0.83 1.34
CA GLY A 27 12.49 1.15 0.15
C GLY A 27 11.89 0.61 -1.15
N HIS A 28 12.56 0.94 -2.25
CA HIS A 28 12.20 0.53 -3.60
C HIS A 28 13.17 -0.52 -4.19
N THR A 29 14.24 -0.88 -3.45
CA THR A 29 15.26 -1.80 -3.94
C THR A 29 14.77 -3.24 -3.80
N PRO A 30 14.63 -4.00 -4.90
CA PRO A 30 14.25 -5.40 -4.83
C PRO A 30 15.39 -6.24 -4.23
N LYS A 31 15.05 -7.30 -3.49
CA LYS A 31 16.03 -8.24 -2.92
C LYS A 31 16.77 -9.02 -4.01
N LYS A 32 16.09 -9.30 -5.12
CA LYS A 32 16.64 -9.95 -6.31
C LYS A 32 16.11 -9.21 -7.53
N ALA A 33 17.02 -8.85 -8.44
CA ALA A 33 16.61 -8.27 -9.72
C ALA A 33 15.64 -9.22 -10.45
N ASN A 34 14.62 -8.64 -11.08
CA ASN A 34 13.59 -9.35 -11.87
C ASN A 34 12.71 -10.34 -11.08
N LEU A 35 12.70 -10.31 -9.75
CA LEU A 35 11.75 -11.06 -8.92
C LEU A 35 10.82 -10.10 -8.19
N ILE A 36 9.52 -10.37 -8.25
CA ILE A 36 8.52 -9.58 -7.53
C ILE A 36 8.64 -9.87 -6.04
N ASP A 37 8.90 -8.82 -5.26
CA ASP A 37 8.85 -8.83 -3.81
C ASP A 37 8.12 -7.58 -3.28
N LYS A 38 8.18 -7.34 -1.97
CA LYS A 38 7.49 -6.20 -1.33
C LYS A 38 7.95 -4.82 -1.84
N SER A 39 9.04 -4.71 -2.58
CA SER A 39 9.40 -3.46 -3.26
C SER A 39 8.36 -3.04 -4.32
N CYS A 40 7.50 -3.95 -4.79
CA CYS A 40 6.43 -3.65 -5.75
C CYS A 40 5.35 -2.71 -5.23
N PHE A 41 5.28 -2.49 -3.91
CA PHE A 41 4.39 -1.50 -3.31
C PHE A 41 4.97 -0.08 -3.32
N SER A 42 6.23 0.09 -3.75
CA SER A 42 6.85 1.41 -3.88
C SER A 42 6.35 2.13 -5.12
N GLN A 43 6.24 3.46 -5.05
CA GLN A 43 5.88 4.30 -6.19
C GLN A 43 6.90 4.26 -7.33
N TRP A 44 8.12 3.78 -7.05
CA TRP A 44 9.20 3.65 -8.04
C TRP A 44 9.28 2.28 -8.69
N PHE A 45 8.39 1.34 -8.32
CA PHE A 45 8.38 0.05 -8.98
C PHE A 45 8.03 0.22 -10.47
N PRO A 46 8.79 -0.40 -11.40
CA PRO A 46 8.57 -0.21 -12.83
C PRO A 46 7.16 -0.65 -13.23
N CYS A 47 6.43 0.24 -13.90
CA CYS A 47 5.20 -0.12 -14.59
C CYS A 47 5.58 -0.85 -15.89
N ALA A 48 4.89 -1.95 -16.20
CA ALA A 48 4.96 -2.49 -17.55
C ALA A 48 4.40 -1.42 -18.51
N ILE A 49 5.20 -1.07 -19.52
CA ILE A 49 4.79 -0.23 -20.65
C ILE A 49 4.03 -1.11 -21.64
#